data_AF-A0A6I4MXJ4-F1
#
_entry.id   AF-A0A6I4MXJ4-F1
#
_cell.length_a   1.000
_cell.length_b   1.000
_cell.length_c   1.000
_cell.angle_alpha   90.00
_cell.angle_beta   90.00
_cell.angle_gamma   90.00
#
_symmetry.space_group_name_H-M   'P 1'
#
loop_
_entity.id
_entity.type
_entity.pdbx_description
1 polymer ?
#
loop_
_entity_poly.entity_id
_entity_poly.type
_entity_poly.pdbx_seq_one_letter_code
_entity_poly.pdbx_strand_id
1 'polypeptide(L)'
;MSTIPEIRTLPVPDGLEGERVDAAISRMFGFSRTKAAELAAAGKVMVDGSVVGKSERVHGGAWLEVEMPQAPAPVQIVAEPVEGMEIIHDDDDILVIVKPVGVAAHPSPGWSGTTVIGGLAAAGYRISTSGAAERQGIVHRLDVGTSGLMVVAKSERAYTSLKRQFKERTVDKRYNALVQGHPDPMSGTIDAPIGRHPNHDYKWAVTAEGKPSVTHYDLIEAFRAASLLDIKLETGRTHQIRVHMAAHRHPCVGDLTYGADPTFAKRLGLTRQWLHAVRLGFEHPGDGQWVEFESTYPDDLQQALDRVRAESE
;
A
#
# COMPACT_ATOMS: atom_id res chain seq x y z
N MET A 1 27.42 0.09 18.05
CA MET A 1 27.80 -1.23 18.58
C MET A 1 28.17 -2.10 17.40
N SER A 2 29.38 -2.65 17.39
CA SER A 2 29.85 -3.55 16.33
C SER A 2 29.04 -4.83 16.39
N THR A 3 28.05 -5.00 15.52
CA THR A 3 27.27 -6.23 15.43
C THR A 3 28.14 -7.29 14.78
N ILE A 4 28.65 -8.23 15.59
CA ILE A 4 29.33 -9.43 15.08
C ILE A 4 28.34 -10.16 14.16
N PRO A 5 28.72 -10.48 12.91
CA PRO A 5 27.83 -11.21 12.00
C PRO A 5 27.47 -12.58 12.59
N GLU A 6 26.19 -12.97 12.53
CA GLU A 6 25.77 -14.32 12.90
C GLU A 6 26.22 -15.27 11.79
N ILE A 7 27.26 -16.06 12.03
CA ILE A 7 27.70 -17.11 11.11
C ILE A 7 27.04 -18.41 11.53
N ARG A 8 26.40 -19.10 10.58
CA ARG A 8 25.93 -20.47 10.79
C ARG A 8 26.78 -21.43 9.98
N THR A 9 27.18 -22.50 10.65
CA THR A 9 28.10 -23.49 10.12
C THR A 9 27.44 -24.86 10.19
N LEU A 10 27.33 -25.54 9.06
CA LEU A 10 26.74 -26.87 8.96
C LEU A 10 27.60 -27.75 8.03
N PRO A 11 27.78 -29.04 8.34
CA PRO A 11 28.40 -29.96 7.39
C PRO A 11 27.44 -30.22 6.23
N VAL A 12 27.96 -30.25 5.01
CA VAL A 12 27.20 -30.59 3.81
C VAL A 12 26.85 -32.09 3.87
N PRO A 13 25.57 -32.47 3.88
CA PRO A 13 25.19 -33.89 3.85
C PRO A 13 25.57 -34.54 2.51
N ASP A 14 25.88 -35.84 2.52
CA ASP A 14 26.24 -36.60 1.32
C ASP A 14 25.19 -36.50 0.20
N GLY A 15 23.90 -36.33 0.57
CA GLY A 15 22.81 -36.13 -0.40
C GLY A 15 22.87 -34.82 -1.18
N LEU A 16 23.79 -33.90 -0.85
CA LEU A 16 24.06 -32.66 -1.57
C LEU A 16 25.42 -32.66 -2.28
N GLU A 17 26.12 -33.80 -2.32
CA GLU A 17 27.39 -33.95 -3.06
C GLU A 17 27.27 -33.44 -4.49
N GLY A 18 28.21 -32.57 -4.88
CA GLY A 18 28.27 -32.01 -6.22
C GLY A 18 27.17 -31.00 -6.53
N GLU A 19 26.25 -30.68 -5.63
CA GLU A 19 25.26 -29.62 -5.84
C GLU A 19 25.93 -28.25 -5.89
N ARG A 20 25.30 -27.30 -6.59
CA ARG A 20 25.76 -25.91 -6.57
C ARG A 20 25.60 -25.32 -5.19
N VAL A 21 26.52 -24.45 -4.79
CA VAL A 21 26.49 -23.70 -3.53
C VAL A 21 25.13 -23.00 -3.32
N ASP A 22 24.58 -22.34 -4.35
CA ASP A 22 23.26 -21.70 -4.24
C ASP A 22 22.10 -22.68 -3.94
N ALA A 23 22.16 -23.89 -4.50
CA ALA A 23 21.19 -24.96 -4.27
C ALA A 23 21.35 -25.59 -2.88
N ALA A 24 22.59 -25.84 -2.46
CA ALA A 24 22.92 -26.38 -1.16
C ALA A 24 22.48 -25.42 -0.03
N ILE A 25 22.81 -24.14 -0.13
CA ILE A 25 22.38 -23.11 0.83
C ILE A 25 20.85 -23.02 0.89
N SER A 26 20.19 -23.03 -0.27
CA SER A 26 18.73 -22.95 -0.33
C SER A 26 18.05 -24.11 0.42
N ARG A 27 18.57 -25.34 0.26
CA ARG A 27 18.05 -26.52 0.95
C ARG A 27 18.42 -26.58 2.44
N MET A 28 19.65 -26.22 2.79
CA MET A 28 20.17 -26.35 4.15
C MET A 28 19.70 -25.23 5.08
N PHE A 29 19.56 -24.00 4.57
CA PHE A 29 19.22 -22.81 5.37
C PHE A 29 17.85 -22.22 5.06
N GLY A 30 17.09 -22.80 4.12
CA GLY A 30 15.74 -22.36 3.79
C GLY A 30 15.64 -21.05 3.02
N PHE A 31 16.75 -20.55 2.48
CA PHE A 31 16.75 -19.36 1.61
C PHE A 31 16.19 -19.66 0.22
N SER A 32 15.68 -18.64 -0.46
CA SER A 32 15.43 -18.75 -1.91
C SER A 32 16.76 -18.90 -2.65
N ARG A 33 16.74 -19.56 -3.83
CA ARG A 33 17.92 -19.70 -4.71
C ARG A 33 18.54 -18.34 -5.05
N THR A 34 17.72 -17.33 -5.32
CA THR A 34 18.19 -15.97 -5.60
C THR A 34 18.91 -15.38 -4.39
N LYS A 35 18.36 -15.53 -3.18
CA LYS A 35 18.99 -15.00 -1.97
C LYS A 35 20.30 -15.70 -1.64
N ALA A 36 20.35 -17.02 -1.81
CA ALA A 36 21.58 -17.80 -1.64
C ALA A 36 22.68 -17.35 -2.62
N ALA A 37 22.32 -17.10 -3.88
CA ALA A 37 23.25 -16.59 -4.89
C ALA A 37 23.77 -15.18 -4.57
N GLU A 38 22.91 -14.28 -4.03
CA GLU A 38 23.32 -12.95 -3.56
C GLU A 38 24.34 -13.04 -2.43
N LEU A 39 24.10 -13.92 -1.44
CA LEU A 39 25.01 -14.11 -0.31
C LEU A 39 26.39 -14.60 -0.79
N ALA A 40 26.43 -15.61 -1.66
CA ALA A 40 27.68 -16.11 -2.23
C ALA A 40 28.41 -15.03 -3.04
N ALA A 41 27.67 -14.26 -3.85
CA ALA A 41 28.25 -13.16 -4.63
C ALA A 41 28.79 -12.01 -3.75
N ALA A 42 28.23 -11.82 -2.56
CA ALA A 42 28.69 -10.84 -1.58
C ALA A 42 29.87 -11.34 -0.71
N GLY A 43 30.41 -12.53 -0.99
CA GLY A 43 31.51 -13.13 -0.22
C GLY A 43 31.10 -13.62 1.17
N LYS A 44 29.79 -13.83 1.40
CA LYS A 44 29.20 -14.19 2.69
C LYS A 44 29.06 -15.70 2.90
N VAL A 45 29.68 -16.50 2.04
CA VAL A 45 29.58 -17.96 2.04
C VAL A 45 30.99 -18.52 1.90
N MET A 46 31.33 -19.44 2.79
CA MET A 46 32.60 -20.15 2.77
C MET A 46 32.36 -21.66 2.80
N VAL A 47 33.22 -22.41 2.11
CA VAL A 47 33.29 -23.88 2.16
C VAL A 47 34.70 -24.23 2.61
N ASP A 48 34.81 -24.96 3.73
CA ASP A 48 36.09 -25.33 4.36
C ASP A 48 37.05 -24.14 4.51
N GLY A 49 36.54 -23.01 4.96
CA GLY A 49 37.33 -21.80 5.19
C GLY A 49 37.63 -20.97 3.93
N SER A 50 37.17 -21.36 2.73
CA SER A 50 37.39 -20.63 1.48
C SER A 50 36.11 -19.95 0.98
N VAL A 51 36.16 -18.67 0.64
CA VAL A 51 35.01 -17.95 0.07
C VAL A 51 34.65 -18.53 -1.29
N VAL A 52 33.38 -18.86 -1.50
CA VAL A 52 32.88 -19.51 -2.73
C VAL A 52 31.82 -18.68 -3.44
N GLY A 53 31.83 -18.74 -4.77
CA GLY A 53 30.81 -18.19 -5.65
C GLY A 53 29.59 -19.10 -5.81
N LYS A 54 28.47 -18.51 -6.25
CA LYS A 54 27.15 -19.19 -6.36
C LYS A 54 27.12 -20.49 -7.19
N SER A 55 28.02 -20.61 -8.18
CA SER A 55 28.04 -21.72 -9.14
C SER A 55 29.05 -22.81 -8.79
N GLU A 56 29.88 -22.59 -7.77
CA GLU A 56 30.81 -23.61 -7.27
C GLU A 56 30.01 -24.79 -6.68
N ARG A 57 30.65 -25.95 -6.59
CA ARG A 57 29.99 -27.18 -6.13
C ARG A 57 30.47 -27.55 -4.74
N VAL A 58 29.55 -27.98 -3.90
CA VAL A 58 29.85 -28.45 -2.54
C VAL A 58 30.23 -29.93 -2.56
N HIS A 59 31.03 -30.35 -1.59
CA HIS A 59 31.37 -31.74 -1.34
C HIS A 59 30.73 -32.20 -0.03
N GLY A 60 30.28 -33.45 0.02
CA GLY A 60 29.77 -34.10 1.22
C GLY A 60 30.84 -34.12 2.30
N GLY A 61 30.43 -33.78 3.52
CA GLY A 61 31.31 -33.63 4.67
C GLY A 61 32.06 -32.29 4.74
N ALA A 62 32.05 -31.47 3.69
CA ALA A 62 32.62 -30.12 3.74
C ALA A 62 31.85 -29.23 4.72
N TRP A 63 32.53 -28.31 5.39
CA TRP A 63 31.91 -27.34 6.28
C TRP A 63 31.44 -26.13 5.48
N LEU A 64 30.12 -25.96 5.43
CA LEU A 64 29.48 -24.81 4.80
C LEU A 64 29.20 -23.75 5.88
N GLU A 65 29.86 -22.61 5.75
CA GLU A 65 29.70 -21.44 6.61
C GLU A 65 28.96 -20.35 5.85
N VAL A 66 27.85 -19.87 6.41
CA VAL A 66 27.04 -18.81 5.81
C VAL A 66 26.87 -17.69 6.82
N GLU A 67 27.31 -16.48 6.46
CA GLU A 67 26.97 -15.28 7.20
C GLU A 67 25.48 -15.00 7.00
N MET A 68 24.71 -15.17 8.08
CA MET A 68 23.27 -14.99 8.05
C MET A 68 22.95 -13.51 7.79
N PRO A 69 22.06 -13.21 6.82
CA PRO A 69 21.59 -11.85 6.65
C PRO A 69 20.94 -11.40 7.96
N GLN A 70 21.37 -10.25 8.46
CA GLN A 70 20.76 -9.66 9.65
C GLN A 70 19.26 -9.57 9.43
N ALA A 71 18.49 -9.93 10.46
CA ALA A 71 17.07 -9.66 10.46
C ALA A 71 16.88 -8.18 10.13
N PRO A 72 16.02 -7.81 9.15
CA PRO A 72 15.78 -6.42 8.86
C PRO A 72 15.39 -5.71 10.15
N ALA A 73 16.01 -4.55 10.39
CA ALA A 73 15.72 -3.77 11.59
C ALA A 73 14.19 -3.60 11.73
N PRO A 74 13.64 -3.70 12.96
CA PRO A 74 12.22 -3.49 13.15
C PRO A 74 11.85 -2.13 12.56
N VAL A 75 10.78 -2.11 11.78
CA VAL A 75 10.33 -0.88 11.12
C VAL A 75 9.97 0.14 12.20
N GLN A 76 10.79 1.19 12.32
CA GLN A 76 10.59 2.23 13.31
C GLN A 76 9.67 3.31 12.74
N ILE A 77 8.73 3.76 13.58
CA ILE A 77 7.94 4.97 13.31
C ILE A 77 8.87 6.15 13.58
N VAL A 78 9.26 6.84 12.51
CA VAL A 78 10.01 8.10 12.61
C VAL A 78 9.00 9.23 12.71
N ALA A 79 9.09 10.02 13.80
CA ALA A 79 8.29 11.22 13.95
C ALA A 79 8.79 12.27 12.96
N GLU A 80 7.99 12.56 11.94
CA GLU A 80 8.30 13.52 10.89
C GLU A 80 7.04 14.32 10.56
N PRO A 81 7.05 15.67 10.66
CA PRO A 81 5.89 16.49 10.35
C PRO A 81 5.38 16.25 8.93
N VAL A 82 4.05 16.26 8.78
CA VAL A 82 3.39 16.12 7.49
C VAL A 82 2.66 17.42 7.17
N GLU A 83 3.15 18.15 6.17
CA GLU A 83 2.50 19.36 5.68
C GLU A 83 1.15 19.04 5.02
N GLY A 84 0.14 19.86 5.29
CA GLY A 84 -1.20 19.72 4.71
C GLY A 84 -2.03 18.55 5.26
N MET A 85 -1.59 17.90 6.35
CA MET A 85 -2.43 16.92 7.05
C MET A 85 -3.34 17.60 8.06
N GLU A 86 -4.62 17.64 7.75
CA GLU A 86 -5.64 18.25 8.60
C GLU A 86 -6.23 17.24 9.57
N ILE A 87 -6.58 17.69 10.78
CA ILE A 87 -7.31 16.92 11.78
C ILE A 87 -8.76 17.39 11.76
N ILE A 88 -9.66 16.53 11.28
CA ILE A 88 -11.10 16.80 11.19
C ILE A 88 -11.79 16.52 12.52
N HIS A 89 -11.32 15.51 13.25
CA HIS A 89 -11.90 15.10 14.52
C HIS A 89 -10.84 14.49 15.42
N ASP A 90 -10.95 14.79 16.72
CA ASP A 90 -10.05 14.31 17.77
C ASP A 90 -10.81 14.13 19.08
N ASP A 91 -10.93 12.88 19.54
CA ASP A 91 -11.49 12.54 20.87
C ASP A 91 -10.69 11.44 21.57
N ASP A 92 -11.21 10.84 22.64
CA ASP A 92 -10.47 9.82 23.40
C ASP A 92 -10.25 8.50 22.64
N ASP A 93 -11.09 8.19 21.65
CA ASP A 93 -11.14 6.90 20.97
C ASP A 93 -10.61 6.97 19.53
N ILE A 94 -10.86 8.06 18.80
CA ILE A 94 -10.55 8.19 17.37
C ILE A 94 -9.89 9.53 17.01
N LEU A 95 -9.15 9.48 15.91
CA LEU A 95 -8.67 10.64 15.17
C LEU A 95 -9.14 10.48 13.72
N VAL A 96 -9.72 11.52 13.13
CA VAL A 96 -10.05 11.54 11.69
C VAL A 96 -9.21 12.61 11.04
N ILE A 97 -8.46 12.22 10.01
CA ILE A 97 -7.53 13.11 9.30
C ILE A 97 -7.85 13.19 7.82
N VAL A 98 -7.48 14.30 7.19
CA VAL A 98 -7.37 14.38 5.72
C VAL A 98 -5.93 14.08 5.34
N LYS A 99 -5.70 12.91 4.76
CA LYS A 99 -4.36 12.51 4.32
C LYS A 99 -4.00 13.31 3.07
N PRO A 100 -2.89 14.05 3.04
CA PRO A 100 -2.43 14.71 1.82
C PRO A 100 -1.82 13.68 0.85
N VAL A 101 -1.60 14.10 -0.39
CA VAL A 101 -0.84 13.31 -1.38
C VAL A 101 0.61 13.12 -0.92
N GLY A 102 1.23 12.01 -1.32
CA GLY A 102 2.67 11.80 -1.11
C GLY A 102 3.01 11.19 0.25
N VAL A 103 2.00 10.95 1.08
CA VAL A 103 2.14 10.38 2.43
C VAL A 103 1.60 8.96 2.44
N ALA A 104 2.40 8.01 2.94
CA ALA A 104 1.92 6.65 3.14
C ALA A 104 1.08 6.56 4.43
N ALA A 105 0.06 5.70 4.47
CA ALA A 105 -0.70 5.49 5.72
C ALA A 105 0.20 5.00 6.86
N HIS A 106 1.17 4.15 6.55
CA HIS A 106 2.05 3.52 7.51
C HIS A 106 3.37 3.11 6.85
N PRO A 107 4.47 2.91 7.61
CA PRO A 107 5.74 2.43 7.07
C PRO A 107 5.60 1.09 6.32
N SER A 108 6.27 0.96 5.17
CA SER A 108 6.26 -0.29 4.38
C SER A 108 7.61 -0.52 3.71
N PRO A 109 8.01 -1.77 3.42
CA PRO A 109 9.26 -2.06 2.72
C PRO A 109 9.38 -1.25 1.42
N GLY A 110 10.50 -0.56 1.24
CA GLY A 110 10.80 0.27 0.07
C GLY A 110 10.23 1.70 0.12
N TRP A 111 9.49 2.07 1.18
CA TRP A 111 9.05 3.45 1.39
C TRP A 111 9.98 4.17 2.37
N SER A 112 10.49 5.34 1.97
CA SER A 112 11.37 6.19 2.78
C SER A 112 10.81 7.60 3.01
N GLY A 113 9.58 7.87 2.57
CA GLY A 113 8.93 9.16 2.76
C GLY A 113 8.13 9.25 4.06
N THR A 114 7.42 10.36 4.22
CA THR A 114 6.55 10.59 5.37
C THR A 114 5.41 9.57 5.46
N THR A 115 4.93 9.37 6.69
CA THR A 115 3.78 8.49 6.96
C THR A 115 2.78 9.20 7.86
N VAL A 116 1.50 8.80 7.80
CA VAL A 116 0.47 9.35 8.70
C VAL A 116 0.86 9.12 10.15
N ILE A 117 1.29 7.89 10.50
CA ILE A 117 1.73 7.57 11.86
C ILE A 117 2.90 8.48 12.28
N GLY A 118 3.87 8.70 11.41
CA GLY A 118 5.00 9.60 11.67
C GLY A 118 4.57 11.06 11.86
N GLY A 119 3.65 11.54 11.04
CA GLY A 119 3.05 12.88 11.15
C GLY A 119 2.30 13.08 12.44
N LEU A 120 1.48 12.10 12.83
CA LEU A 120 0.73 12.13 14.09
C LEU A 120 1.66 12.10 15.30
N ALA A 121 2.71 11.27 15.26
CA ALA A 121 3.73 11.25 16.30
C ALA A 121 4.47 12.59 16.42
N ALA A 122 4.83 13.22 15.29
CA ALA A 122 5.47 14.53 15.28
C ALA A 122 4.58 15.65 15.83
N ALA A 123 3.27 15.56 15.60
CA ALA A 123 2.29 16.49 16.13
C ALA A 123 1.87 16.19 17.59
N GLY A 124 2.42 15.14 18.21
CA GLY A 124 2.17 14.80 19.61
C GLY A 124 0.85 14.04 19.86
N TYR A 125 0.21 13.51 18.82
CA TYR A 125 -1.00 12.71 18.98
C TYR A 125 -0.69 11.33 19.53
N ARG A 126 -1.46 10.91 20.54
CA ARG A 126 -1.46 9.54 21.02
C ARG A 126 -2.34 8.67 20.14
N ILE A 127 -1.79 7.57 19.64
CA ILE A 127 -2.53 6.55 18.90
C ILE A 127 -2.49 5.19 19.64
N SER A 128 -3.37 4.27 19.26
CA SER A 128 -3.36 2.91 19.78
C SER A 128 -2.08 2.18 19.39
N THR A 129 -1.54 1.39 20.31
CA THR A 129 -0.34 0.57 20.10
C THR A 129 -0.66 -0.82 19.55
N SER A 130 -1.95 -1.18 19.47
CA SER A 130 -2.39 -2.42 18.83
C SER A 130 -2.11 -2.45 17.34
N GLY A 131 -1.90 -3.68 16.85
CA GLY A 131 -1.56 -3.97 15.47
C GLY A 131 -0.12 -4.43 15.31
N ALA A 132 0.29 -4.66 14.06
CA ALA A 132 1.70 -4.85 13.77
C ALA A 132 2.46 -3.55 14.09
N ALA A 133 3.74 -3.66 14.46
CA ALA A 133 4.54 -2.50 14.90
C ALA A 133 4.53 -1.36 13.86
N GLU A 134 4.48 -1.71 12.58
CA GLU A 134 4.43 -0.76 11.47
C GLU A 134 3.02 -0.24 11.15
N ARG A 135 1.97 -0.63 11.87
CA ARG A 135 0.55 -0.31 11.60
C ARG A 135 -0.23 0.07 12.86
N GLN A 136 0.46 0.57 13.88
CA GLN A 136 -0.15 0.97 15.15
C GLN A 136 -1.33 1.92 14.92
N GLY A 137 -2.50 1.57 15.44
CA GLY A 137 -3.74 2.36 15.32
C GLY A 137 -4.35 2.41 13.91
N ILE A 138 -3.68 1.89 12.88
CA ILE A 138 -4.14 1.92 11.48
C ILE A 138 -5.09 0.76 11.19
N VAL A 139 -6.34 1.09 10.93
CA VAL A 139 -7.41 0.11 10.66
C VAL A 139 -7.71 -0.07 9.16
N HIS A 140 -7.37 0.93 8.36
CA HIS A 140 -7.50 0.96 6.90
C HIS A 140 -6.43 1.85 6.27
N ARG A 141 -6.36 1.91 4.95
CA ARG A 141 -5.29 2.65 4.26
C ARG A 141 -5.78 3.32 2.99
N LEU A 142 -5.12 4.42 2.66
CA LEU A 142 -5.15 5.05 1.35
C LEU A 142 -3.79 4.84 0.64
N ASP A 143 -3.82 4.83 -0.69
CA ASP A 143 -2.60 4.82 -1.50
C ASP A 143 -1.80 6.12 -1.27
N VAL A 144 -0.49 6.08 -1.51
CA VAL A 144 0.39 7.26 -1.38
C VAL A 144 -0.13 8.43 -2.22
N GLY A 145 -0.52 8.15 -3.47
CA GLY A 145 -1.05 9.14 -4.41
C GLY A 145 -2.52 9.52 -4.18
N THR A 146 -3.22 8.93 -3.21
CA THR A 146 -4.64 9.21 -2.93
C THR A 146 -4.73 10.10 -1.70
N SER A 147 -5.51 11.18 -1.76
CA SER A 147 -5.79 12.05 -0.63
C SER A 147 -7.16 11.76 0.00
N GLY A 148 -7.44 12.34 1.17
CA GLY A 148 -8.78 12.34 1.77
C GLY A 148 -8.84 11.65 3.13
N LEU A 149 -10.07 11.42 3.59
CA LEU A 149 -10.39 11.00 4.95
C LEU A 149 -9.77 9.65 5.34
N MET A 150 -9.19 9.61 6.53
CA MET A 150 -8.69 8.41 7.17
C MET A 150 -8.94 8.46 8.67
N VAL A 151 -9.67 7.48 9.21
CA VAL A 151 -9.73 7.25 10.67
C VAL A 151 -8.51 6.48 11.19
N VAL A 152 -7.99 6.91 12.33
CA VAL A 152 -6.93 6.28 13.13
C VAL A 152 -7.46 6.03 14.54
N ALA A 153 -7.21 4.84 15.09
CA ALA A 153 -7.64 4.51 16.45
C ALA A 153 -6.67 5.11 17.48
N LYS A 154 -7.20 5.82 18.49
CA LYS A 154 -6.44 6.33 19.64
C LYS A 154 -6.45 5.39 20.83
N SER A 155 -7.51 4.60 20.99
CA SER A 155 -7.64 3.61 22.06
C SER A 155 -7.61 2.16 21.54
N GLU A 156 -7.25 1.22 22.40
CA GLU A 156 -7.23 -0.22 22.08
C GLU A 156 -8.64 -0.77 21.80
N ARG A 157 -9.64 -0.21 22.50
CA ARG A 157 -11.07 -0.50 22.26
C ARG A 157 -11.47 -0.04 20.87
N ALA A 158 -11.11 1.20 20.51
CA ALA A 158 -11.39 1.76 19.20
C ALA A 158 -10.72 0.97 18.09
N TYR A 159 -9.46 0.57 18.26
CA TYR A 159 -8.76 -0.26 17.30
C TYR A 159 -9.51 -1.58 17.06
N THR A 160 -9.90 -2.28 18.13
CA THR A 160 -10.63 -3.55 18.04
C THR A 160 -11.99 -3.38 17.34
N SER A 161 -12.76 -2.37 17.74
CA SER A 161 -14.08 -2.09 17.15
C SER A 161 -13.97 -1.71 15.68
N LEU A 162 -13.13 -0.75 15.33
CA LEU A 162 -12.96 -0.30 13.95
C LEU A 162 -12.41 -1.43 13.07
N LYS A 163 -11.43 -2.21 13.53
CA LYS A 163 -10.94 -3.38 12.77
C LYS A 163 -12.07 -4.37 12.45
N ARG A 164 -12.99 -4.60 13.39
CA ARG A 164 -14.18 -5.41 13.16
C ARG A 164 -15.08 -4.77 12.10
N GLN A 165 -15.44 -3.49 12.25
CA GLN A 165 -16.31 -2.79 11.30
C GLN A 165 -15.75 -2.78 9.86
N PHE A 166 -14.45 -2.51 9.69
CA PHE A 166 -13.78 -2.58 8.38
C PHE A 166 -13.75 -4.01 7.82
N LYS A 167 -13.61 -5.04 8.67
CA LYS A 167 -13.63 -6.45 8.26
C LYS A 167 -15.04 -6.89 7.85
N GLU A 168 -16.05 -6.48 8.60
CA GLU A 168 -17.48 -6.79 8.40
C GLU A 168 -18.14 -5.89 7.34
N ARG A 169 -17.40 -4.88 6.83
CA ARG A 169 -17.85 -3.95 5.79
C ARG A 169 -19.06 -3.11 6.20
N THR A 170 -19.18 -2.78 7.49
CA THR A 170 -20.23 -1.91 8.02
C THR A 170 -19.89 -0.42 7.91
N VAL A 171 -18.67 -0.09 7.49
CA VAL A 171 -18.22 1.29 7.25
C VAL A 171 -18.65 1.78 5.86
N ASP A 172 -19.14 3.02 5.77
CA ASP A 172 -19.41 3.69 4.49
C ASP A 172 -18.15 4.46 4.06
N LYS A 173 -17.62 4.12 2.89
CA LYS A 173 -16.42 4.74 2.34
C LYS A 173 -16.74 5.25 0.95
N ARG A 174 -16.77 6.57 0.79
CA ARG A 174 -17.00 7.21 -0.51
C ARG A 174 -15.79 7.95 -1.01
N TYR A 175 -15.57 7.82 -2.30
CA TYR A 175 -14.47 8.42 -3.01
C TYR A 175 -15.02 9.14 -4.22
N ASN A 176 -14.46 10.30 -4.54
CA ASN A 176 -14.68 10.88 -5.85
C ASN A 176 -13.48 10.57 -6.75
N ALA A 177 -13.76 10.21 -8.00
CA ALA A 177 -12.75 9.97 -9.03
C ALA A 177 -13.13 10.66 -10.34
N LEU A 178 -12.17 11.34 -10.96
CA LEU A 178 -12.31 11.84 -12.33
C LEU A 178 -11.69 10.77 -13.22
N VAL A 179 -12.50 10.16 -14.09
CA VAL A 179 -12.09 9.09 -15.00
C VAL A 179 -12.08 9.56 -16.45
N GLN A 180 -11.27 8.92 -17.30
CA GLN A 180 -11.22 9.24 -18.72
C GLN A 180 -12.41 8.64 -19.48
N GLY A 181 -13.04 9.46 -20.32
CA GLY A 181 -14.25 9.08 -21.07
C GLY A 181 -15.47 8.90 -20.16
N HIS A 182 -16.48 8.22 -20.70
CA HIS A 182 -17.79 8.04 -20.08
C HIS A 182 -18.06 6.55 -19.86
N PRO A 183 -18.08 6.07 -18.61
CA PRO A 183 -18.55 4.71 -18.33
C PRO A 183 -19.95 4.47 -18.86
N ASP A 184 -20.16 3.30 -19.46
CA ASP A 184 -21.48 2.80 -19.88
C ASP A 184 -21.70 1.42 -19.23
N PRO A 185 -22.63 1.29 -18.28
CA PRO A 185 -23.59 2.30 -17.82
C PRO A 185 -22.96 3.44 -16.98
N MET A 186 -23.68 4.56 -16.82
CA MET A 186 -23.24 5.72 -16.01
C MET A 186 -23.28 5.45 -14.49
N SER A 187 -24.04 4.44 -14.07
CA SER A 187 -24.07 3.91 -12.71
C SER A 187 -23.93 2.40 -12.78
N GLY A 188 -23.04 1.82 -11.97
CA GLY A 188 -22.70 0.42 -12.11
C GLY A 188 -21.94 -0.18 -10.95
N THR A 189 -21.70 -1.49 -11.06
CA THR A 189 -20.91 -2.27 -10.12
C THR A 189 -19.83 -3.05 -10.86
N ILE A 190 -18.59 -2.90 -10.42
CA ILE A 190 -17.45 -3.69 -10.88
C ILE A 190 -17.16 -4.73 -9.80
N ASP A 191 -17.58 -5.98 -10.05
CA ASP A 191 -17.23 -7.14 -9.23
C ASP A 191 -16.18 -7.97 -9.98
N ALA A 192 -14.91 -7.70 -9.67
CA ALA A 192 -13.79 -8.32 -10.35
C ALA A 192 -12.62 -8.55 -9.38
N PRO A 193 -12.13 -9.79 -9.22
CA PRO A 193 -11.06 -10.09 -8.27
C PRO A 193 -9.74 -9.40 -8.64
N ILE A 194 -9.02 -8.91 -7.63
CA ILE A 194 -7.74 -8.19 -7.79
C ILE A 194 -6.58 -8.99 -7.22
N GLY A 195 -5.55 -9.20 -8.03
CA GLY A 195 -4.30 -9.86 -7.68
C GLY A 195 -3.07 -9.09 -8.13
N ARG A 196 -1.88 -9.64 -7.84
CA ARG A 196 -0.62 -9.06 -8.32
C ARG A 196 -0.56 -9.13 -9.84
N HIS A 197 -0.01 -8.09 -10.47
CA HIS A 197 0.21 -8.12 -11.90
C HIS A 197 1.30 -9.17 -12.23
N PRO A 198 1.09 -10.06 -13.21
CA PRO A 198 2.00 -11.20 -13.46
C PRO A 198 3.42 -10.78 -13.85
N ASN A 199 3.54 -9.64 -14.56
CA ASN A 199 4.82 -9.16 -15.09
C ASN A 199 5.40 -7.94 -14.37
N HIS A 200 4.68 -7.36 -13.39
CA HIS A 200 5.08 -6.13 -12.72
C HIS A 200 4.78 -6.24 -11.23
N ASP A 201 5.81 -6.45 -10.43
CA ASP A 201 5.72 -6.61 -8.97
C ASP A 201 5.08 -5.40 -8.25
N TYR A 202 5.25 -4.20 -8.80
CA TYR A 202 4.69 -2.94 -8.28
C TYR A 202 3.24 -2.67 -8.71
N LYS A 203 2.67 -3.43 -9.66
CA LYS A 203 1.29 -3.26 -10.14
C LYS A 203 0.35 -4.34 -9.63
N TRP A 204 -0.93 -4.02 -9.72
CA TRP A 204 -2.06 -4.92 -9.46
C TRP A 204 -2.90 -5.05 -10.73
N ALA A 205 -3.63 -6.14 -10.87
CA ALA A 205 -4.48 -6.38 -12.03
C ALA A 205 -5.75 -7.11 -11.61
N VAL A 206 -6.77 -7.04 -12.46
CA VAL A 206 -7.89 -8.00 -12.38
C VAL A 206 -7.35 -9.36 -12.80
N THR A 207 -7.45 -10.35 -11.93
CA THR A 207 -6.94 -11.72 -12.14
C THR A 207 -7.92 -12.72 -11.58
N ALA A 208 -8.13 -13.86 -12.26
CA ALA A 208 -9.06 -14.89 -11.81
C ALA A 208 -8.74 -15.42 -10.40
N GLU A 209 -7.45 -15.54 -10.08
CA GLU A 209 -6.93 -15.98 -8.77
C GLU A 209 -6.81 -14.83 -7.75
N GLY A 210 -7.33 -13.65 -8.09
CA GLY A 210 -7.29 -12.46 -7.26
C GLY A 210 -8.23 -12.55 -6.07
N LYS A 211 -8.12 -11.59 -5.15
CA LYS A 211 -9.04 -11.48 -4.02
C LYS A 211 -10.35 -10.82 -4.48
N PRO A 212 -11.52 -11.32 -4.03
CA PRO A 212 -12.81 -10.69 -4.32
C PRO A 212 -12.79 -9.20 -4.00
N SER A 213 -13.23 -8.40 -4.96
CA SER A 213 -13.19 -6.94 -4.92
C SER A 213 -14.42 -6.37 -5.62
N VAL A 214 -15.15 -5.50 -4.93
CA VAL A 214 -16.40 -4.90 -5.42
C VAL A 214 -16.34 -3.38 -5.25
N THR A 215 -16.60 -2.68 -6.34
CA THR A 215 -16.62 -1.21 -6.44
C THR A 215 -17.93 -0.78 -7.10
N HIS A 216 -18.71 0.07 -6.44
CA HIS A 216 -19.89 0.72 -7.03
C HIS A 216 -19.53 2.13 -7.44
N TYR A 217 -20.12 2.60 -8.54
CA TYR A 217 -19.94 3.97 -9.00
C TYR A 217 -21.25 4.55 -9.52
N ASP A 218 -21.38 5.86 -9.36
CA ASP A 218 -22.46 6.68 -9.90
C ASP A 218 -21.86 7.93 -10.53
N LEU A 219 -22.36 8.32 -11.71
CA LEU A 219 -21.94 9.56 -12.36
C LEU A 219 -22.45 10.78 -11.57
N ILE A 220 -21.54 11.66 -11.19
CA ILE A 220 -21.85 12.99 -10.64
C ILE A 220 -22.00 14.00 -11.78
N GLU A 221 -20.99 14.07 -12.66
CA GLU A 221 -20.91 15.08 -13.72
C GLU A 221 -20.14 14.51 -14.92
N ALA A 222 -20.66 14.72 -16.13
CA ALA A 222 -20.00 14.35 -17.37
C ALA A 222 -19.38 15.58 -18.04
N PHE A 223 -18.13 15.44 -18.47
CA PHE A 223 -17.36 16.44 -19.22
C PHE A 223 -17.07 15.93 -20.64
N ARG A 224 -16.53 16.76 -21.53
CA ARG A 224 -16.27 16.37 -22.93
C ARG A 224 -15.39 15.11 -23.05
N ALA A 225 -14.39 14.95 -22.18
CA ALA A 225 -13.42 13.85 -22.25
C ALA A 225 -13.26 13.07 -20.92
N ALA A 226 -14.11 13.33 -19.93
CA ALA A 226 -14.00 12.74 -18.60
C ALA A 226 -15.36 12.65 -17.90
N SER A 227 -15.42 11.84 -16.85
CA SER A 227 -16.57 11.77 -15.95
C SER A 227 -16.11 11.87 -14.51
N LEU A 228 -16.77 12.70 -13.71
CA LEU A 228 -16.63 12.72 -12.26
C LEU A 228 -17.60 11.70 -11.67
N LEU A 229 -17.07 10.74 -10.91
CA LEU A 229 -17.84 9.65 -10.31
C LEU A 229 -17.82 9.75 -8.79
N ASP A 230 -18.97 9.46 -8.15
CA ASP A 230 -19.04 9.03 -6.76
C ASP A 230 -18.81 7.52 -6.72
N ILE A 231 -17.92 7.05 -5.85
CA ILE A 231 -17.48 5.67 -5.76
C ILE A 231 -17.64 5.17 -4.34
N LYS A 232 -18.44 4.12 -4.18
CA LYS A 232 -18.59 3.40 -2.92
C LYS A 232 -17.84 2.07 -2.95
N LEU A 233 -17.03 1.85 -1.91
CA LEU A 233 -16.24 0.62 -1.77
C LEU A 233 -16.85 -0.35 -0.75
N GLU A 234 -17.27 -1.54 -1.20
CA GLU A 234 -17.54 -2.65 -0.30
C GLU A 234 -16.24 -3.28 0.22
N THR A 235 -15.24 -3.42 -0.65
CA THR A 235 -13.92 -3.95 -0.31
C THR A 235 -12.83 -2.90 -0.41
N GLY A 236 -11.73 -3.06 0.33
CA GLY A 236 -10.57 -2.16 0.27
C GLY A 236 -9.29 -2.89 -0.13
N ARG A 237 -9.16 -3.32 -1.39
CA ARG A 237 -7.90 -3.89 -1.90
C ARG A 237 -6.93 -2.80 -2.34
N THR A 238 -5.64 -3.13 -2.36
CA THR A 238 -4.59 -2.23 -2.83
C THR A 238 -4.92 -1.75 -4.25
N HIS A 239 -4.90 -0.44 -4.47
CA HIS A 239 -5.19 0.19 -5.77
C HIS A 239 -6.57 -0.17 -6.36
N GLN A 240 -7.55 -0.61 -5.55
CA GLN A 240 -8.79 -1.20 -6.05
C GLN A 240 -9.52 -0.34 -7.09
N ILE A 241 -9.85 0.91 -6.74
CA ILE A 241 -10.56 1.84 -7.63
C ILE A 241 -9.77 2.02 -8.93
N ARG A 242 -8.46 2.27 -8.81
CA ARG A 242 -7.55 2.53 -9.92
C ARG A 242 -7.49 1.36 -10.91
N VAL A 243 -7.35 0.15 -10.38
CA VAL A 243 -7.29 -1.10 -11.17
C VAL A 243 -8.63 -1.38 -11.83
N HIS A 244 -9.74 -1.27 -11.09
CA HIS A 244 -11.08 -1.52 -11.63
C HIS A 244 -11.44 -0.53 -12.74
N MET A 245 -11.22 0.77 -12.51
CA MET A 245 -11.52 1.81 -13.49
C MET A 245 -10.66 1.66 -14.75
N ALA A 246 -9.37 1.34 -14.60
CA ALA A 246 -8.51 1.03 -15.74
C ALA A 246 -8.93 -0.25 -16.49
N ALA A 247 -9.29 -1.33 -15.78
CA ALA A 247 -9.79 -2.56 -16.38
C ALA A 247 -11.11 -2.33 -17.14
N HIS A 248 -11.93 -1.38 -16.67
CA HIS A 248 -13.15 -0.96 -17.34
C HIS A 248 -12.89 0.03 -18.50
N ARG A 249 -11.62 0.33 -18.83
CA ARG A 249 -11.18 1.26 -19.89
C ARG A 249 -11.45 2.74 -19.61
N HIS A 250 -11.67 3.09 -18.34
CA HIS A 250 -11.86 4.45 -17.87
C HIS A 250 -10.87 4.76 -16.74
N PRO A 251 -9.54 4.73 -16.97
CA PRO A 251 -8.57 4.96 -15.92
C PRO A 251 -8.77 6.34 -15.25
N CYS A 252 -8.46 6.44 -13.96
CA CYS A 252 -8.49 7.72 -13.26
C CYS A 252 -7.52 8.70 -13.95
N VAL A 253 -7.96 9.93 -14.22
CA VAL A 253 -7.15 10.96 -14.83
C VAL A 253 -5.88 11.18 -13.98
N GLY A 254 -4.71 11.23 -14.63
CA GLY A 254 -3.42 11.37 -13.95
C GLY A 254 -2.83 10.06 -13.38
N ASP A 255 -3.54 8.93 -13.48
CA ASP A 255 -2.98 7.62 -13.07
C ASP A 255 -2.14 6.96 -14.16
N LEU A 256 -0.92 7.46 -14.35
CA LEU A 256 0.01 6.93 -15.36
C LEU A 256 0.42 5.48 -15.08
N THR A 257 0.30 5.00 -13.83
CA THR A 257 0.59 3.60 -13.49
C THR A 257 -0.38 2.66 -14.20
N TYR A 258 -1.64 3.09 -14.35
CA TYR A 258 -2.74 2.28 -14.86
C TYR A 258 -3.27 2.76 -16.22
N GLY A 259 -2.43 3.49 -16.98
CA GLY A 259 -2.69 3.75 -18.39
C GLY A 259 -3.53 4.99 -18.69
N ALA A 260 -3.63 5.94 -17.75
CA ALA A 260 -4.20 7.25 -18.04
C ALA A 260 -3.39 7.97 -19.13
N ASP A 261 -4.07 8.64 -20.08
CA ASP A 261 -3.42 9.49 -21.08
C ASP A 261 -2.54 10.58 -20.43
N PRO A 262 -1.21 10.55 -20.64
CA PRO A 262 -0.29 11.54 -20.08
C PRO A 262 -0.50 12.95 -20.65
N THR A 263 -1.01 13.08 -21.87
CA THR A 263 -1.27 14.37 -22.51
C THR A 263 -2.42 15.06 -21.81
N PHE A 264 -3.52 14.33 -21.57
CA PHE A 264 -4.66 14.84 -20.84
C PHE A 264 -4.33 15.16 -19.37
N ALA A 265 -3.59 14.27 -18.69
CA ALA A 265 -3.11 14.53 -17.32
C ALA A 265 -2.28 15.82 -17.24
N LYS A 266 -1.32 16.00 -18.16
CA LYS A 266 -0.48 17.21 -18.22
C LYS A 266 -1.30 18.46 -18.51
N ARG A 267 -2.29 18.39 -19.41
CA ARG A 267 -3.18 19.51 -19.73
C ARG A 267 -3.94 20.00 -18.49
N LEU A 268 -4.41 19.07 -17.66
CA LEU A 268 -5.10 19.37 -16.41
C LEU A 268 -4.14 19.68 -15.24
N GLY A 269 -2.82 19.55 -15.43
CA GLY A 269 -1.82 19.83 -14.39
C GLY A 269 -1.68 18.72 -13.33
N LEU A 270 -2.17 17.52 -13.60
CA LEU A 270 -2.15 16.41 -12.66
C LEU A 270 -0.86 15.58 -12.76
N THR A 271 -0.27 15.28 -11.61
CA THR A 271 0.92 14.41 -11.47
C THR A 271 0.61 13.09 -10.76
N ARG A 272 -0.66 12.89 -10.37
CA ARG A 272 -1.17 11.73 -9.63
C ARG A 272 -2.59 11.39 -10.10
N GLN A 273 -3.12 10.26 -9.65
CA GLN A 273 -4.52 9.93 -9.86
C GLN A 273 -5.46 10.99 -9.23
N TRP A 274 -6.41 11.49 -10.01
CA TRP A 274 -7.55 12.26 -9.49
C TRP A 274 -8.46 11.28 -8.76
N LEU A 275 -8.19 11.13 -7.46
CA LEU A 275 -8.89 10.25 -6.55
C LEU A 275 -8.79 10.82 -5.14
N HIS A 276 -9.94 10.96 -4.48
CA HIS A 276 -10.05 11.55 -3.15
C HIS A 276 -11.09 10.79 -2.31
N ALA A 277 -10.74 10.42 -1.08
CA ALA A 277 -11.68 9.86 -0.10
C ALA A 277 -12.50 11.00 0.52
N VAL A 278 -13.69 11.26 -0.03
CA VAL A 278 -14.48 12.47 0.25
C VAL A 278 -15.38 12.32 1.49
N ARG A 279 -15.83 11.10 1.81
CA ARG A 279 -16.71 10.84 2.95
C ARG A 279 -16.38 9.50 3.61
N LEU A 280 -16.42 9.50 4.94
CA LEU A 280 -16.19 8.32 5.76
C LEU A 280 -17.23 8.26 6.89
N GLY A 281 -18.03 7.21 6.93
CA GLY A 281 -19.05 6.97 7.95
C GLY A 281 -18.88 5.62 8.64
N PHE A 282 -19.07 5.58 9.96
CA PHE A 282 -18.94 4.36 10.77
C PHE A 282 -19.64 4.52 12.13
N GLU A 283 -19.83 3.41 12.85
CA GLU A 283 -20.28 3.45 14.24
C GLU A 283 -19.12 3.88 15.14
N HIS A 284 -19.31 4.98 15.86
CA HIS A 284 -18.30 5.51 16.76
C HIS A 284 -17.98 4.47 17.86
N PRO A 285 -16.70 4.09 18.05
CA PRO A 285 -16.33 3.04 19.00
C PRO A 285 -16.55 3.43 20.47
N GLY A 286 -16.75 4.73 20.72
CA GLY A 286 -17.08 5.35 22.00
C GLY A 286 -18.37 4.86 22.63
N ASP A 287 -19.43 5.09 21.88
CA ASP A 287 -20.83 5.18 22.28
C ASP A 287 -21.77 4.48 21.29
N GLY A 288 -21.25 4.00 20.16
CA GLY A 288 -22.00 3.27 19.13
C GLY A 288 -22.86 4.15 18.22
N GLN A 289 -22.78 5.48 18.33
CA GLN A 289 -23.54 6.37 17.46
C GLN A 289 -22.95 6.38 16.05
N TRP A 290 -23.81 6.51 15.03
CA TRP A 290 -23.32 6.70 13.66
C TRP A 290 -22.67 8.09 13.54
N VAL A 291 -21.42 8.13 13.10
CA VAL A 291 -20.69 9.36 12.78
C VAL A 291 -20.29 9.37 11.32
N GLU A 292 -20.29 10.56 10.73
CA GLU A 292 -19.91 10.78 9.33
C GLU A 292 -19.05 12.03 9.23
N PHE A 293 -17.99 11.92 8.43
CA PHE A 293 -17.05 13.00 8.17
C PHE A 293 -16.95 13.23 6.67
N GLU A 294 -16.75 14.49 6.29
CA GLU A 294 -16.56 14.92 4.90
C GLU A 294 -15.30 15.77 4.77
N SER A 295 -14.68 15.76 3.58
CA SER A 295 -13.56 16.64 3.25
C SER A 295 -13.73 17.25 1.86
N THR A 296 -13.18 18.44 1.68
CA THR A 296 -13.12 19.10 0.37
C THR A 296 -11.93 18.60 -0.44
N TYR A 297 -11.97 18.83 -1.76
CA TYR A 297 -10.85 18.48 -2.61
C TYR A 297 -9.62 19.34 -2.28
N PRO A 298 -8.41 18.75 -2.27
CA PRO A 298 -7.19 19.54 -2.27
C PRO A 298 -7.06 20.36 -3.55
N ASP A 299 -6.29 21.45 -3.48
CA ASP A 299 -6.14 22.45 -4.53
C ASP A 299 -5.77 21.85 -5.90
N ASP A 300 -4.91 20.82 -5.92
CA ASP A 300 -4.48 20.16 -7.16
C ASP A 300 -5.65 19.50 -7.90
N LEU A 301 -6.54 18.83 -7.16
CA LEU A 301 -7.72 18.19 -7.72
C LEU A 301 -8.81 19.20 -8.07
N GLN A 302 -9.01 20.22 -7.23
CA GLN A 302 -9.99 21.28 -7.49
C GLN A 302 -9.65 22.05 -8.77
N GLN A 303 -8.39 22.48 -8.91
CA GLN A 303 -7.92 23.18 -10.12
C GLN A 303 -8.06 22.33 -11.38
N ALA A 304 -7.77 21.03 -11.30
CA ALA A 304 -7.95 20.12 -12.43
C ALA A 304 -9.43 19.95 -12.80
N LEU A 305 -10.33 19.89 -11.81
CA LEU A 305 -11.77 19.80 -12.01
C LEU A 305 -12.32 21.08 -12.65
N ASP A 306 -11.90 22.25 -12.19
CA ASP A 306 -12.33 23.53 -12.75
C ASP A 306 -11.87 23.70 -14.20
N ARG A 307 -10.64 23.27 -14.53
CA ARG A 307 -10.13 23.26 -15.91
C ARG A 307 -10.95 22.36 -16.82
N VAL A 308 -11.25 21.13 -16.39
CA VAL A 308 -12.03 20.20 -17.24
C VAL A 308 -13.48 20.67 -17.44
N ARG A 309 -14.05 21.33 -16.44
CA ARG A 309 -15.38 21.97 -16.54
C ARG A 309 -15.36 23.11 -17.56
N ALA A 310 -14.41 24.02 -17.46
CA ALA A 310 -14.25 25.14 -18.40
C ALA A 310 -13.98 24.69 -19.85
N GLU A 311 -13.31 23.54 -20.06
CA GLU A 311 -13.11 22.96 -21.41
C GLU A 311 -14.38 22.32 -22.00
N SER A 312 -15.40 22.07 -21.18
CA SER A 312 -16.64 21.37 -21.56
C SER A 312 -17.81 22.31 -21.82
N GLU A 313 -17.72 23.55 -21.36
CA GLU A 313 -18.57 24.67 -21.76
C GLU A 313 -18.31 25.09 -23.22
#